data_AF-A0A7V2IMM5-F1
#
_entry.id   AF-A0A7V2IMM5-F1
#
_cell.length_a   1.000
_cell.length_b   1.000
_cell.length_c   1.000
_cell.angle_alpha   90.00
_cell.angle_beta   90.00
_cell.angle_gamma   90.00
#
_symmetry.space_group_name_H-M   'P 1'
#
loop_
_entity.id
_entity.type
_entity.pdbx_description
1 polymer ?
#
loop_
_entity_poly.entity_id
_entity_poly.type
_entity_poly.pdbx_seq_one_letter_code
_entity_poly.pdbx_strand_id
1 'polypeptide(L)'
;MSDPESKGGSFLERRQSVIDRRIGFDRRRGPGRRRSEERRAAEEGEMSDEQFEFLMAIDQYKRENQRPFPTWTEVLEVIKALGYRKVAEPQSLKSFKKEEPEPVEVG
;
A
#
# COMPACT_ATOMS: atom_id res chain seq x y z
N MET A 1 37.72 49.00 -5.45
CA MET A 1 37.05 48.45 -4.25
C MET A 1 35.58 48.31 -4.59
N SER A 2 34.91 47.17 -4.68
CA SER A 2 35.22 45.75 -4.87
C SER A 2 33.86 45.11 -5.23
N ASP A 3 33.80 44.32 -6.29
CA ASP A 3 32.79 43.26 -6.50
C ASP A 3 33.38 41.92 -5.98
N PRO A 4 32.67 40.77 -5.89
CA PRO A 4 31.23 40.43 -5.86
C PRO A 4 30.90 39.34 -4.78
N GLU A 5 29.65 38.83 -4.70
CA GLU A 5 29.31 37.37 -4.70
C GLU A 5 27.93 36.99 -4.08
N SER A 6 27.09 36.42 -4.95
CA SER A 6 26.31 35.18 -4.80
C SER A 6 26.11 34.57 -3.40
N LYS A 7 24.84 34.37 -2.99
CA LYS A 7 24.45 33.21 -2.17
C LYS A 7 23.16 32.58 -2.68
N GLY A 8 23.32 31.41 -3.31
CA GLY A 8 22.25 30.46 -3.57
C GLY A 8 21.61 30.02 -2.25
N GLY A 9 20.31 30.25 -2.12
CA GLY A 9 19.49 29.74 -1.03
C GLY A 9 19.22 28.25 -1.20
N SER A 10 19.57 27.50 -0.17
CA SER A 10 19.56 26.05 -0.03
C SER A 10 18.24 25.37 -0.46
N PHE A 11 18.34 24.54 -1.51
CA PHE A 11 17.33 23.54 -1.92
C PHE A 11 17.14 22.40 -0.87
N LEU A 12 17.78 22.48 0.30
CA LEU A 12 17.83 21.41 1.30
C LEU A 12 16.81 21.54 2.44
N GLU A 13 16.04 22.64 2.53
CA GLU A 13 15.09 22.84 3.64
C GLU A 13 13.82 21.94 3.57
N ARG A 14 13.61 21.22 2.45
CA ARG A 14 12.37 20.46 2.21
C ARG A 14 12.44 18.97 2.60
N ARG A 15 13.45 18.57 3.36
CA ARG A 15 13.62 17.17 3.83
C ARG A 15 13.95 17.07 5.33
N GLN A 16 13.08 17.64 6.16
CA GLN A 16 12.92 17.37 7.60
C GLN A 16 11.50 17.83 7.91
N SER A 17 10.57 17.09 8.50
CA SER A 17 10.60 15.91 9.36
C SER A 17 9.15 15.37 9.42
N VAL A 18 8.85 14.21 8.82
CA VAL A 18 7.49 13.60 8.85
C VAL A 18 7.31 12.67 10.06
N ILE A 19 7.96 13.00 11.18
CA ILE A 19 7.76 12.29 12.44
C ILE A 19 7.64 13.34 13.55
N ASP A 20 6.45 13.93 13.65
CA ASP A 20 5.86 14.20 14.95
C ASP A 20 4.40 13.74 14.94
N ARG A 21 4.21 12.43 15.16
CA ARG A 21 2.90 11.80 15.40
C ARG A 21 2.77 11.38 16.86
N ARG A 22 3.49 12.01 17.79
CA ARG A 22 3.57 11.54 19.19
C ARG A 22 2.60 12.23 20.15
N ILE A 23 1.73 13.14 19.70
CA ILE A 23 0.80 13.85 20.59
C ILE A 23 -0.60 13.92 19.98
N GLY A 24 -1.52 13.16 20.54
CA GLY A 24 -2.94 13.20 20.17
C GLY A 24 -3.68 11.88 20.34
N PHE A 25 -3.45 11.16 21.43
CA PHE A 25 -4.14 9.90 21.73
C PHE A 25 -5.55 10.07 22.31
N ASP A 26 -6.11 11.28 22.25
CA ASP A 26 -7.44 11.56 22.80
C ASP A 26 -8.38 12.17 21.75
N ARG A 27 -8.71 11.35 20.76
CA ARG A 27 -9.86 11.60 19.89
C ARG A 27 -10.74 10.37 19.94
N ARG A 28 -11.69 10.41 20.87
CA ARG A 28 -13.03 9.78 20.81
C ARG A 28 -13.16 8.83 19.61
N ARG A 29 -12.67 7.60 19.75
CA ARG A 29 -12.99 6.52 18.80
C ARG A 29 -14.49 6.31 18.93
N GLY A 30 -15.26 6.84 17.99
CA GLY A 30 -16.68 6.50 17.84
C GLY A 30 -16.84 4.99 17.72
N PRO A 31 -18.07 4.44 17.91
CA PRO A 31 -18.33 3.01 17.93
C PRO A 31 -17.60 2.35 16.77
N GLY A 32 -16.53 1.61 17.10
CA GLY A 32 -15.58 1.14 16.12
C GLY A 32 -16.34 0.32 15.10
N ARG A 33 -16.51 0.86 13.89
CA ARG A 33 -17.01 0.06 12.77
C ARG A 33 -16.02 -1.08 12.65
N ARG A 34 -16.46 -2.28 13.08
CA ARG A 34 -15.62 -3.48 13.02
C ARG A 34 -15.09 -3.54 11.59
N ARG A 35 -13.76 -3.54 11.47
CA ARG A 35 -13.09 -3.66 10.16
C ARG A 35 -13.66 -4.91 9.49
N SER A 36 -13.83 -4.88 8.16
CA SER A 36 -14.28 -6.07 7.43
C SER A 36 -13.36 -7.24 7.78
N GLU A 37 -13.94 -8.44 7.83
CA GLU A 37 -13.20 -9.66 8.19
C GLU A 37 -11.99 -9.88 7.27
N GLU A 38 -12.11 -9.53 5.99
CA GLU A 38 -11.00 -9.51 5.02
C GLU A 38 -9.84 -8.58 5.44
N ARG A 39 -10.15 -7.37 5.94
CA ARG A 39 -9.12 -6.43 6.41
C ARG A 39 -8.49 -6.91 7.72
N ARG A 40 -9.27 -7.58 8.56
CA ARG A 40 -8.79 -8.17 9.81
C ARG A 40 -7.88 -9.37 9.53
N ALA A 41 -8.25 -10.29 8.64
CA ALA A 41 -7.42 -11.44 8.26
C ALA A 41 -6.08 -11.00 7.63
N ALA A 42 -6.09 -9.96 6.80
CA ALA A 42 -4.88 -9.37 6.24
C ALA A 42 -3.97 -8.70 7.31
N GLU A 43 -4.53 -8.21 8.43
CA GLU A 43 -3.79 -7.65 9.56
C GLU A 43 -3.37 -8.72 10.60
N GLU A 44 -4.11 -9.83 10.71
CA GLU A 44 -3.91 -10.93 11.68
C GLU A 44 -2.92 -12.02 11.17
N GLY A 45 -2.41 -11.90 9.95
CA GLY A 45 -1.29 -12.72 9.46
C GLY A 45 -1.70 -14.03 8.80
N GLU A 46 -2.98 -14.23 8.47
CA GLU A 46 -3.40 -15.33 7.59
C GLU A 46 -3.14 -14.94 6.12
N MET A 47 -1.86 -14.77 5.77
CA MET A 47 -1.42 -14.61 4.40
C MET A 47 -1.04 -15.99 3.88
N SER A 48 -1.44 -16.35 2.66
CA SER A 48 -0.84 -17.52 2.02
C SER A 48 0.66 -17.26 1.79
N ASP A 49 1.49 -18.30 1.78
CA ASP A 49 2.93 -18.18 1.51
C ASP A 49 3.19 -17.41 0.20
N GLU A 50 2.37 -17.66 -0.82
CA GLU A 50 2.37 -16.94 -2.10
C GLU A 50 2.13 -15.43 -1.95
N GLN A 51 1.17 -15.02 -1.12
CA GLN A 51 0.92 -13.59 -0.87
C GLN A 51 2.09 -12.94 -0.15
N PHE A 52 2.72 -13.64 0.79
CA PHE A 52 3.88 -13.15 1.51
C PHE A 52 5.09 -12.97 0.58
N GLU A 53 5.42 -13.99 -0.24
CA GLU A 53 6.49 -13.92 -1.23
C GLU A 53 6.29 -12.77 -2.21
N PHE A 54 5.07 -12.58 -2.70
CA PHE A 54 4.74 -11.46 -3.58
C PHE A 54 4.99 -10.10 -2.91
N LEU A 55 4.56 -9.94 -1.65
CA LEU A 55 4.79 -8.69 -0.90
C LEU A 55 6.27 -8.42 -0.66
N MET A 56 7.06 -9.46 -0.35
CA MET A 56 8.51 -9.33 -0.18
C MET A 56 9.21 -8.93 -1.48
N ALA A 57 8.80 -9.51 -2.62
CA ALA A 57 9.34 -9.12 -3.92
C ALA A 57 9.01 -7.66 -4.28
N ILE A 58 7.79 -7.22 -3.99
CA ILE A 58 7.39 -5.82 -4.19
C ILE A 58 8.19 -4.89 -3.28
N ASP A 59 8.40 -5.24 -2.02
CA ASP A 59 9.20 -4.43 -1.10
C ASP A 59 10.66 -4.32 -1.56
N GLN A 60 11.25 -5.42 -2.03
CA GLN A 60 12.58 -5.43 -2.62
C GLN A 60 12.66 -4.51 -3.85
N TYR A 61 11.70 -4.63 -4.77
CA TYR A 61 11.63 -3.77 -5.96
C TYR A 61 11.61 -2.28 -5.59
N LYS A 62 10.82 -1.89 -4.57
CA LYS A 62 10.72 -0.51 -4.10
C LYS A 62 12.07 0.01 -3.59
N ARG A 63 12.79 -0.80 -2.81
CA ARG A 63 14.09 -0.44 -2.22
C ARG A 63 15.16 -0.27 -3.28
N GLU A 64 15.27 -1.22 -4.21
CA GLU A 64 16.27 -1.21 -5.27
C GLU A 64 16.07 -0.06 -6.26
N ASN A 65 14.80 0.21 -6.63
CA ASN A 65 14.47 1.20 -7.65
C ASN A 65 14.18 2.59 -7.07
N GLN A 66 14.26 2.76 -5.74
CA GLN A 66 13.88 3.98 -5.02
C GLN A 66 12.47 4.51 -5.40
N ARG A 67 11.57 3.58 -5.74
CA ARG A 67 10.21 3.87 -6.19
C ARG A 67 9.22 3.39 -5.13
N PRO A 68 8.70 4.26 -4.26
CA PRO A 68 7.77 3.85 -3.22
C PRO A 68 6.43 3.32 -3.78
N PHE A 69 6.05 3.77 -4.98
CA PHE A 69 4.82 3.39 -5.67
C PHE A 69 5.16 2.86 -7.06
N PRO A 70 5.34 1.54 -7.21
CA PRO A 70 5.54 0.94 -8.53
C PRO A 70 4.29 1.10 -9.39
N THR A 71 4.46 1.24 -10.69
CA THR A 71 3.36 1.23 -11.66
C THR A 71 2.85 -0.21 -11.87
N TRP A 72 1.63 -0.38 -12.40
CA TRP A 72 1.10 -1.72 -12.68
C TRP A 72 1.93 -2.50 -13.72
N THR A 73 2.64 -1.80 -14.61
CA THR A 73 3.57 -2.44 -15.55
C THR A 73 4.82 -2.97 -14.82
N GLU A 74 5.32 -2.24 -13.84
CA GLU A 74 6.46 -2.67 -13.00
C GLU A 74 6.06 -3.83 -12.08
N VAL A 75 4.84 -3.80 -11.53
CA VAL A 75 4.29 -4.93 -10.78
C VAL A 75 4.23 -6.19 -11.64
N LEU A 76 3.84 -6.07 -12.91
CA LEU A 76 3.85 -7.21 -13.85
C LEU A 76 5.27 -7.75 -14.08
N GLU A 77 6.29 -6.90 -14.10
CA GLU A 77 7.69 -7.33 -14.20
C GLU A 77 8.15 -8.09 -12.95
N VAL A 78 7.77 -7.63 -11.75
CA VAL A 78 8.04 -8.34 -10.49
C VAL A 78 7.40 -9.73 -10.48
N ILE A 79 6.14 -9.84 -10.92
CA ILE A 79 5.43 -11.12 -11.04
C ILE A 79 6.18 -12.08 -11.99
N LYS A 80 6.66 -11.56 -13.13
CA LYS A 80 7.48 -12.36 -14.06
C LYS A 80 8.82 -12.79 -13.45
N ALA A 81 9.47 -11.92 -12.67
CA ALA A 81 10.73 -12.21 -12.00
C ALA A 81 10.59 -13.28 -10.91
N LEU A 82 9.44 -13.33 -10.23
CA LEU A 82 9.05 -14.41 -9.31
C LEU A 82 8.84 -15.76 -10.01
N GLY A 83 8.81 -15.79 -11.35
CA GLY A 83 8.69 -17.02 -12.14
C GLY A 83 7.26 -17.38 -12.55
N TYR A 84 6.27 -16.52 -12.25
CA TYR A 84 4.90 -16.73 -12.71
C TYR A 84 4.81 -16.65 -14.23
N ARG A 85 4.09 -17.62 -14.81
CA ARG A 85 3.83 -17.69 -16.25
C ARG A 85 2.36 -17.89 -16.51
N LYS A 86 1.87 -17.31 -17.60
CA LYS A 86 0.51 -17.54 -18.07
C LYS A 86 0.44 -18.93 -18.70
N VAL A 87 -0.16 -19.89 -18.00
CA VAL A 87 -0.30 -21.30 -18.45
C VAL A 87 -1.72 -21.69 -18.84
N ALA A 88 -2.70 -20.82 -18.56
CA ALA A 88 -4.11 -21.08 -18.82
C ALA A 88 -4.76 -19.90 -19.56
N GLU A 89 -5.92 -20.19 -20.17
CA GLU A 89 -6.77 -19.16 -20.76
C GLU A 89 -7.27 -18.18 -19.69
N PRO A 90 -7.52 -16.90 -20.05
CA PRO A 90 -8.06 -15.92 -19.12
C PRO A 90 -9.35 -16.42 -18.47
N GLN A 91 -9.40 -16.38 -17.14
CA GLN A 91 -10.63 -16.61 -16.39
C GLN A 91 -11.27 -15.28 -16.01
N SER A 92 -12.60 -15.25 -15.98
CA SER A 92 -13.34 -14.10 -15.46
C SER A 92 -13.00 -13.90 -13.98
N LEU A 93 -12.72 -12.64 -13.60
CA LEU A 93 -12.50 -12.28 -12.21
C LEU A 93 -13.78 -12.56 -11.41
N LYS A 94 -13.64 -13.24 -10.26
CA LYS A 94 -14.76 -13.41 -9.32
C LYS A 94 -15.17 -12.03 -8.82
N SER A 95 -16.45 -11.68 -8.97
CA SER A 95 -16.97 -10.40 -8.51
C SER A 95 -16.99 -10.39 -6.99
N PHE A 96 -16.19 -9.54 -6.35
CA PHE A 96 -16.20 -9.33 -4.89
C PHE A 96 -17.39 -8.45 -4.44
N LYS A 97 -18.52 -8.44 -5.19
CA LYS A 97 -19.70 -7.71 -4.75
C LYS A 97 -20.19 -8.35 -3.46
N LYS A 98 -20.00 -7.62 -2.37
CA LYS A 98 -20.60 -7.88 -1.07
C LYS A 98 -22.08 -8.14 -1.29
N GLU A 99 -22.55 -9.33 -0.97
CA GLU A 99 -23.98 -9.64 -0.98
C GLU A 99 -24.67 -8.59 -0.11
N GLU A 100 -25.55 -7.79 -0.73
CA GLU A 100 -26.39 -6.87 0.02
C GLU A 100 -27.28 -7.74 0.91
N PRO A 101 -27.31 -7.53 2.23
CA PRO A 101 -28.15 -8.34 3.09
C PRO A 101 -29.62 -8.13 2.67
N GLU A 102 -30.30 -9.24 2.37
CA GLU A 102 -31.73 -9.31 2.07
C GLU A 102 -32.51 -8.43 3.06
N PRO A 103 -33.47 -7.61 2.59
CA PRO A 103 -34.26 -6.76 3.47
C PRO A 103 -35.03 -7.65 4.45
N VAL A 104 -34.72 -7.51 5.74
CA VAL A 104 -35.41 -8.21 6.81
C VAL A 104 -36.85 -7.68 6.83
N GLU A 105 -37.81 -8.47 6.37
CA GLU A 105 -39.24 -8.15 6.51
C GLU A 105 -39.59 -8.17 8.01
N VAL A 106 -39.76 -6.98 8.58
CA VAL A 106 -40.34 -6.78 9.91
C VAL A 106 -41.86 -6.83 9.74
N GLY A 107 -42.44 -7.97 10.13
CA GLY A 107 -43.88 -8.13 10.33
C GLY A 107 -44.37 -7.59 11.66
#